data_AF-A0A804NIE0-F1
#
_entry.id   AF-A0A804NIE0-F1
#
_cell.length_a   1.000
_cell.length_b   1.000
_cell.length_c   1.000
_cell.angle_alpha   90.00
_cell.angle_beta   90.00
_cell.angle_gamma   90.00
#
_symmetry.space_group_name_H-M   'P 1'
#
loop_
_entity.id
_entity.type
_entity.pdbx_description
1 polymer ?
#
loop_
_entity_poly.entity_id
_entity_poly.type
_entity_poly.pdbx_seq_one_letter_code
_entity_poly.pdbx_strand_id
1 'polypeptide(L)'
;LREVVGVSELRPRPPPPQPGREFELFDLVEAYNNDGWWPGVVSDIRPKRRRNQAKRFAVSLPLFREVLELSASFVRPRREFVYGSWIDAQEVVSKYHCLLCSIAYKLPFDLALHVSVSVDEVKACSNFALASQETI
;
A
#
# COMPACT_ATOMS: atom_id res chain seq x y z
N LEU A 1 -8.63 -25.69 4.74
CA LEU A 1 -8.98 -25.58 3.30
C LEU A 1 -7.81 -26.11 2.49
N ARG A 2 -8.05 -26.79 1.37
CA ARG A 2 -7.01 -27.18 0.39
C ARG A 2 -7.48 -26.72 -0.98
N GLU A 3 -6.59 -26.08 -1.73
CA GLU A 3 -6.90 -25.45 -3.02
C GLU A 3 -5.71 -25.57 -3.97
N VAL A 4 -5.97 -25.60 -5.27
CA VAL A 4 -4.94 -25.55 -6.32
C VAL A 4 -4.86 -24.10 -6.81
N VAL A 5 -3.70 -23.48 -6.62
CA VAL A 5 -3.48 -22.05 -6.91
C VAL A 5 -2.31 -21.86 -7.86
N GLY A 6 -2.31 -20.74 -8.59
CA GLY A 6 -1.19 -20.36 -9.45
C GLY A 6 0.04 -19.96 -8.63
N VAL A 7 1.24 -20.22 -9.16
CA VAL A 7 2.49 -19.77 -8.52
C VAL A 7 2.53 -18.24 -8.34
N SER A 8 1.88 -17.49 -9.25
CA SER A 8 1.73 -16.04 -9.19
C SER A 8 0.84 -15.52 -8.05
N GLU A 9 0.02 -16.39 -7.46
CA GLU A 9 -0.86 -16.05 -6.32
C GLU A 9 -0.16 -16.30 -4.98
N LEU A 10 0.97 -17.00 -5.02
CA LEU A 10 1.80 -17.26 -3.86
C LEU A 10 2.85 -16.17 -3.69
N ARG A 11 3.09 -15.81 -2.43
CA ARG A 11 4.23 -15.01 -2.00
C ARG A 11 4.77 -15.60 -0.70
N PRO A 12 6.07 -15.44 -0.42
CA PRO A 12 6.61 -15.83 0.88
C PRO A 12 5.96 -15.01 2.00
N ARG A 13 6.37 -15.26 3.25
CA ARG A 13 5.97 -14.38 4.36
C ARG A 13 6.73 -13.05 4.26
N PRO A 14 6.06 -11.89 4.40
CA PRO A 14 6.75 -10.61 4.42
C PRO A 14 7.72 -10.51 5.60
N PRO A 15 8.85 -9.79 5.44
CA PRO A 15 9.80 -9.59 6.52
C PRO A 15 9.15 -8.77 7.64
N PRO A 16 9.62 -8.92 8.90
CA PRO A 16 9.11 -8.12 9.99
C PRO A 16 9.31 -6.61 9.73
N PRO A 17 8.40 -5.76 10.25
CA PRO A 17 8.58 -4.32 10.18
C PRO A 17 9.84 -3.89 10.94
N GLN A 18 10.47 -2.80 10.49
CA GLN A 18 11.61 -2.23 11.21
C GLN A 18 11.16 -1.77 12.61
N PRO A 19 11.96 -2.03 13.66
CA PRO A 19 11.65 -1.54 15.00
C PRO A 19 11.53 -0.02 15.00
N GLY A 20 10.50 0.50 15.69
CA GLY A 20 10.34 1.94 15.90
C GLY A 20 9.66 2.73 14.76
N ARG A 21 9.37 2.11 13.61
CA ARG A 21 8.54 2.78 12.59
C ARG A 21 7.12 2.96 13.13
N GLU A 22 6.70 4.20 13.28
CA GLU A 22 5.31 4.54 13.52
C GLU A 22 4.55 4.69 12.21
N PHE A 23 3.25 4.38 12.22
CA PHE A 23 2.38 4.67 11.09
C PHE A 23 1.92 6.13 11.12
N GLU A 24 1.94 6.75 9.95
CA GLU A 24 1.44 8.10 9.70
C GLU A 24 0.10 8.08 8.95
N LEU A 25 -0.55 9.23 8.83
CA LEU A 25 -1.73 9.37 7.98
C LEU A 25 -1.35 9.07 6.53
N PHE A 26 -2.25 8.37 5.83
CA PHE A 26 -2.10 7.93 4.44
C PHE A 26 -1.02 6.88 4.17
N ASP A 27 -0.39 6.31 5.22
CA ASP A 27 0.47 5.16 5.05
C ASP A 27 -0.30 3.98 4.44
N LEU A 28 0.31 3.35 3.44
CA LEU A 28 -0.15 2.10 2.85
C LEU A 28 0.15 0.93 3.79
N VAL A 29 -0.91 0.24 4.21
CA VAL A 29 -0.83 -0.85 5.19
C VAL A 29 -1.55 -2.10 4.71
N GLU A 30 -1.26 -3.23 5.36
CA GLU A 30 -2.12 -4.40 5.35
C GLU A 30 -2.77 -4.53 6.72
N ALA A 31 -4.10 -4.62 6.73
CA ALA A 31 -4.93 -4.79 7.92
C ALA A 31 -5.36 -6.24 8.07
N TYR A 32 -5.19 -6.80 9.26
CA TYR A 32 -5.68 -8.14 9.56
C TYR A 32 -7.16 -8.10 9.94
N ASN A 33 -8.00 -8.76 9.14
CA ASN A 33 -9.44 -8.88 9.36
C ASN A 33 -9.97 -10.16 8.72
N ASN A 34 -10.97 -10.82 9.34
CA ASN A 34 -11.56 -12.06 8.85
C ASN A 34 -10.53 -13.12 8.41
N ASP A 35 -9.56 -13.41 9.29
CA ASP A 35 -8.48 -14.38 9.07
C ASP A 35 -7.56 -14.13 7.85
N GLY A 36 -7.57 -12.90 7.32
CA GLY A 36 -6.74 -12.48 6.18
C GLY A 36 -6.08 -11.13 6.37
N TRP A 37 -5.06 -10.85 5.54
CA TRP A 37 -4.40 -9.54 5.46
C TRP A 37 -4.91 -8.80 4.21
N TRP A 38 -5.52 -7.63 4.42
CA TRP A 38 -6.17 -6.84 3.37
C TRP A 38 -5.43 -5.53 3.13
N PRO A 39 -5.24 -5.11 1.86
CA PRO A 39 -4.65 -3.82 1.55
C PRO A 39 -5.55 -2.68 2.04
N GLY A 40 -4.95 -1.70 2.71
CA GLY A 40 -5.66 -0.54 3.25
C GLY A 40 -4.76 0.69 3.37
N VAL A 41 -5.38 1.77 3.83
CA VAL A 41 -4.73 3.07 4.02
C VAL A 41 -5.07 3.59 5.41
N VAL A 42 -4.07 4.10 6.15
CA VAL A 42 -4.33 4.75 7.44
C VAL A 42 -5.10 6.05 7.20
N SER A 43 -6.37 6.07 7.59
CA SER A 43 -7.25 7.23 7.41
C SER A 43 -7.36 8.08 8.66
N ASP A 44 -7.06 7.53 9.84
CA ASP A 44 -7.03 8.26 11.10
C ASP A 44 -6.13 7.58 12.13
N ILE A 45 -5.56 8.35 13.07
CA ILE A 45 -4.73 7.87 14.18
C ILE A 45 -5.43 8.22 15.48
N ARG A 46 -5.89 7.20 16.21
CA ARG A 46 -6.65 7.43 17.43
C ARG A 46 -5.72 7.82 18.59
N PRO A 47 -6.04 8.89 19.34
CA PRO A 47 -5.25 9.29 20.49
C PRO A 47 -5.36 8.24 21.60
N LYS A 48 -4.24 7.98 22.29
CA LYS A 48 -4.24 7.13 23.49
C LYS A 48 -5.00 7.84 24.61
N ARG A 49 -5.99 7.17 25.20
CA ARG A 49 -6.74 7.70 26.35
C ARG A 49 -6.10 7.33 27.69
N ARG A 50 -5.30 6.28 27.72
CA ARG A 50 -4.55 5.81 28.90
C ARG A 50 -3.11 5.52 28.53
N ARG A 51 -2.18 5.73 29.47
CA ARG A 51 -0.73 5.54 29.26
C ARG A 51 -0.38 4.14 28.73
N ASN A 52 -1.11 3.11 29.19
CA ASN A 52 -0.87 1.70 28.84
C ASN A 52 -1.77 1.18 27.71
N GLN A 53 -2.49 2.06 27.00
CA GLN A 53 -3.33 1.64 25.88
C GLN A 53 -2.49 1.50 24.61
N ALA A 54 -2.72 0.42 23.85
CA ALA A 54 -2.15 0.25 22.52
C ALA A 54 -2.63 1.38 21.58
N LYS A 55 -1.74 1.86 20.71
CA LYS A 55 -2.10 2.82 19.64
C LYS A 55 -3.12 2.15 18.73
N ARG A 56 -4.19 2.86 18.36
CA ARG A 56 -5.22 2.39 17.44
C ARG A 56 -5.24 3.25 16.18
N PHE A 57 -5.57 2.64 15.07
CA PHE A 57 -5.61 3.25 13.75
C PHE A 57 -6.97 3.00 13.14
N ALA A 58 -7.52 3.98 12.44
CA ALA A 58 -8.58 3.73 11.48
C ALA A 58 -7.93 3.42 10.13
N VAL A 59 -8.22 2.24 9.59
CA VAL A 59 -7.70 1.80 8.29
C VAL A 59 -8.88 1.72 7.33
N SER A 60 -8.83 2.52 6.27
CA SER A 60 -9.77 2.41 5.17
C SER A 60 -9.37 1.24 4.27
N LEU A 61 -10.34 0.40 3.91
CA LEU A 61 -10.22 -0.67 2.93
C LEU A 61 -10.96 -0.25 1.65
N PRO A 62 -10.27 0.35 0.65
CA PRO A 62 -10.93 0.96 -0.50
C PRO A 62 -11.83 -0.02 -1.28
N LEU A 63 -11.39 -1.28 -1.40
CA LEU A 63 -12.12 -2.33 -2.10
C LEU A 63 -13.51 -2.58 -1.50
N PHE A 64 -13.64 -2.47 -0.18
CA PHE A 64 -14.89 -2.74 0.54
C PHE A 64 -15.62 -1.48 1.00
N ARG A 65 -15.00 -0.29 0.82
CA ARG A 65 -15.49 0.99 1.35
C ARG A 65 -15.73 0.95 2.86
N GLU A 66 -14.97 0.12 3.56
CA GLU A 66 -15.04 -0.04 5.02
C GLU A 66 -13.90 0.70 5.71
N VAL A 67 -14.12 1.04 6.98
CA VAL A 67 -13.08 1.58 7.87
C VAL A 67 -13.01 0.73 9.13
N LEU A 68 -11.83 0.15 9.39
CA LEU A 68 -11.59 -0.71 10.54
C LEU A 68 -10.79 0.01 11.61
N GLU A 69 -11.22 -0.06 12.88
CA GLU A 69 -10.46 0.48 14.00
C GLU A 69 -9.61 -0.59 14.68
N LEU A 70 -8.34 -0.67 14.29
CA LEU A 70 -7.42 -1.75 14.64
C LEU A 70 -6.32 -1.28 15.60
N SER A 71 -5.85 -2.18 16.47
CA SER A 71 -4.62 -1.94 17.24
C SER A 71 -3.39 -2.12 16.35
N ALA A 72 -2.26 -1.53 16.77
CA ALA A 72 -0.98 -1.65 16.06
C ALA A 72 -0.54 -3.10 15.74
N SER A 73 -0.98 -4.09 16.51
CA SER A 73 -0.69 -5.51 16.28
C SER A 73 -1.39 -6.11 15.05
N PHE A 74 -2.48 -5.51 14.59
CA PHE A 74 -3.28 -5.95 13.44
C PHE A 74 -3.03 -5.10 12.19
N VAL A 75 -2.03 -4.23 12.22
CA VAL A 75 -1.64 -3.37 11.11
C VAL A 75 -0.17 -3.60 10.82
N ARG A 76 0.18 -3.83 9.56
CA ARG A 76 1.58 -3.92 9.12
C ARG A 76 1.81 -3.07 7.88
N PRO A 77 3.06 -2.62 7.59
CA PRO A 77 3.35 -1.92 6.36
C PRO A 77 2.99 -2.77 5.13
N ARG A 78 2.36 -2.17 4.12
CA ARG A 78 2.06 -2.87 2.87
C ARG A 78 3.35 -3.14 2.12
N ARG A 79 3.59 -4.40 1.78
CA ARG A 79 4.70 -4.81 0.92
C ARG A 79 4.21 -5.66 -0.22
N GLU A 80 4.82 -5.46 -1.36
CA GLU A 80 4.56 -6.22 -2.57
C GLU A 80 5.75 -7.13 -2.86
N PHE A 81 5.47 -8.35 -3.32
CA PHE A 81 6.50 -9.31 -3.68
C PHE A 81 6.65 -9.30 -5.20
N VAL A 82 7.78 -8.75 -5.67
CA VAL A 82 8.02 -8.47 -7.09
C VAL A 82 9.40 -8.99 -7.45
N TYR A 83 9.49 -9.80 -8.51
CA TYR A 83 10.74 -10.40 -9.02
C TYR A 83 11.65 -11.00 -7.91
N GLY A 84 11.05 -11.76 -6.99
CA GLY A 84 11.81 -12.45 -5.94
C GLY A 84 12.17 -11.59 -4.72
N SER A 85 11.74 -10.32 -4.68
CA SER A 85 12.08 -9.38 -3.61
C SER A 85 10.85 -8.71 -3.00
N TRP A 86 10.95 -8.34 -1.73
CA TRP A 86 9.93 -7.52 -1.05
C TRP A 86 10.21 -6.04 -1.25
N ILE A 87 9.19 -5.32 -1.71
CA ILE A 87 9.25 -3.88 -1.94
C ILE A 87 8.23 -3.20 -1.00
N ASP A 88 8.64 -2.09 -0.38
CA ASP A 88 7.73 -1.26 0.41
C ASP A 88 6.81 -0.46 -0.53
N ALA A 89 5.50 -0.69 -0.44
CA ALA A 89 4.53 -0.01 -1.30
C ALA A 89 4.53 1.51 -1.08
N GLN A 90 4.81 1.97 0.14
CA GLN A 90 4.90 3.39 0.46
C GLN A 90 6.08 4.05 -0.26
N GLU A 91 7.21 3.36 -0.36
CA GLU A 91 8.40 3.88 -1.05
C GLU A 91 8.15 4.01 -2.55
N VAL A 92 7.46 3.02 -3.14
CA VAL A 92 7.08 3.01 -4.56
C VAL A 92 6.17 4.21 -4.86
N VAL A 93 5.08 4.37 -4.11
CA VAL A 93 4.13 5.48 -4.32
C VAL A 93 4.78 6.83 -4.08
N SER A 94 5.63 6.97 -3.05
CA SER A 94 6.33 8.23 -2.76
C SER A 94 7.25 8.67 -3.91
N LYS A 95 7.95 7.72 -4.56
CA LYS A 95 8.79 8.02 -5.75
C LYS A 95 7.96 8.53 -6.91
N TYR A 96 6.79 7.94 -7.16
CA TYR A 96 5.90 8.38 -8.24
C TYR A 96 5.13 9.65 -7.91
N HIS A 97 4.81 9.92 -6.65
CA HIS A 97 4.15 11.15 -6.25
C HIS A 97 5.02 12.37 -6.55
N CYS A 98 6.34 12.27 -6.39
CA CYS A 98 7.26 13.34 -6.79
C CYS A 98 7.25 13.57 -8.31
N LEU A 99 7.23 12.50 -9.10
CA LEU A 99 7.16 12.55 -10.57
C LEU A 99 5.80 13.07 -11.09
N LEU A 100 4.70 12.68 -10.45
CA LEU A 100 3.37 13.17 -10.78
C LEU A 100 3.22 14.64 -10.40
N CYS A 101 3.80 15.07 -9.28
CA CYS A 101 3.91 16.49 -8.97
C CYS A 101 4.70 17.19 -10.12
N SER A 102 5.84 16.61 -10.56
CA SER A 102 6.63 17.07 -11.73
C SER A 102 5.85 17.35 -13.01
N ILE A 103 4.80 16.59 -13.22
CA ILE A 103 3.94 16.69 -14.39
C ILE A 103 2.74 17.60 -14.09
N ALA A 104 2.17 17.55 -12.88
CA ALA A 104 1.01 18.34 -12.47
C ALA A 104 1.30 19.84 -12.43
N TYR A 105 2.49 20.29 -12.02
CA TYR A 105 2.86 21.71 -12.13
C TYR A 105 3.22 22.17 -13.56
N LYS A 106 3.12 21.28 -14.56
CA LYS A 106 3.24 21.62 -15.99
C LYS A 106 1.92 21.53 -16.76
N LEU A 107 0.82 21.16 -16.11
CA LEU A 107 -0.48 21.08 -16.75
C LEU A 107 -1.41 22.21 -16.26
N PRO A 108 -2.12 22.91 -17.16
CA PRO A 108 -3.07 23.94 -16.78
C PRO A 108 -4.17 23.34 -15.89
N PHE A 109 -4.61 24.13 -14.91
CA PHE A 109 -5.42 23.77 -13.73
C PHE A 109 -6.76 23.03 -13.95
N ASP A 110 -7.12 22.62 -15.17
CA ASP A 110 -8.43 22.04 -15.51
C ASP A 110 -8.47 20.50 -15.64
N LEU A 111 -7.38 19.79 -15.34
CA LEU A 111 -7.31 18.31 -15.44
C LEU A 111 -7.08 17.58 -14.10
N ALA A 112 -7.11 18.30 -12.97
CA ALA A 112 -6.71 17.78 -11.66
C ALA A 112 -7.64 16.70 -11.05
N LEU A 113 -8.77 16.37 -11.69
CA LEU A 113 -9.75 15.41 -11.13
C LEU A 113 -9.67 13.97 -11.68
N HIS A 114 -8.80 13.68 -12.66
CA HIS A 114 -8.73 12.35 -13.29
C HIS A 114 -7.54 11.48 -12.84
N VAL A 115 -6.77 11.91 -11.83
CA VAL A 115 -5.74 11.05 -11.23
C VAL A 115 -6.30 10.41 -9.97
N SER A 116 -7.38 9.63 -10.13
CA SER A 116 -7.63 8.54 -9.20
C SER A 116 -6.50 7.54 -9.44
N VAL A 117 -5.45 7.58 -8.61
CA VAL A 117 -4.48 6.49 -8.55
C VAL A 117 -5.26 5.27 -8.08
N SER A 118 -5.73 4.49 -9.04
CA SER A 118 -6.18 3.14 -8.78
C SER A 118 -4.95 2.42 -8.25
N VAL A 119 -4.96 2.13 -6.95
CA VAL A 119 -3.92 1.33 -6.30
C VAL A 119 -3.95 -0.13 -6.81
N ASP A 120 -4.86 -0.44 -7.75
CA ASP A 120 -4.89 -1.68 -8.53
C ASP A 120 -4.09 -1.59 -9.85
N GLU A 121 -3.58 -0.42 -10.25
CA GLU A 121 -2.83 -0.23 -11.50
C GLU A 121 -1.30 -0.41 -11.37
N VAL A 122 -0.77 -0.61 -10.15
CA VAL A 122 0.66 -0.92 -9.94
C VAL A 122 1.03 -2.30 -10.52
N LYS A 123 0.05 -3.17 -10.79
CA LYS A 123 0.24 -4.42 -11.55
C LYS A 123 0.38 -4.24 -13.07
N ALA A 124 0.10 -3.05 -13.62
CA ALA A 124 0.26 -2.77 -15.05
C ALA A 124 1.64 -2.20 -15.42
N CYS A 125 2.36 -1.59 -14.47
CA CYS A 125 3.65 -0.93 -14.77
C CYS A 125 4.89 -1.84 -14.70
N SER A 126 4.75 -3.12 -14.36
CA SER A 126 5.85 -4.10 -14.46
C SER A 126 6.04 -4.71 -15.86
N ASN A 127 5.14 -4.42 -16.82
CA ASN A 127 5.23 -4.93 -18.20
C ASN A 127 5.66 -3.88 -19.25
N PHE A 128 6.04 -2.66 -18.85
CA PHE A 128 6.52 -1.63 -19.80
C PHE A 128 8.03 -1.31 -19.67
N ALA A 129 8.72 -1.84 -18.65
CA ALA A 129 10.13 -1.56 -18.41
C ALA A 129 11.12 -2.59 -19.01
N LEU A 130 10.63 -3.54 -19.83
CA LEU A 130 11.48 -4.55 -20.52
C LEU A 130 11.28 -4.60 -22.06
N ALA A 131 10.54 -3.66 -22.66
CA ALA A 131 10.30 -3.62 -24.10
C ALA A 131 11.00 -2.48 -24.86
N SER A 132 11.94 -1.76 -24.21
CA SER A 132 12.67 -0.63 -24.82
C SER A 132 14.19 -0.86 -24.96
N GLN A 133 14.67 -2.10 -24.81
CA GLN A 133 16.07 -2.46 -25.07
C GLN A 133 16.29 -3.27 -26.36
N GLU A 134 15.27 -3.44 -27.20
CA GLU A 134 15.42 -4.03 -28.54
C GLU A 134 14.83 -3.08 -29.58
N THR A 135 15.62 -2.08 -30.01
CA THR A 135 15.64 -1.48 -31.37
C THR A 135 16.61 -0.29 -31.31
N ILE A 136 17.86 -0.54 -31.70
CA ILE A 136 18.76 0.23 -32.59
C ILE A 136 20.09 -0.53 -32.63
#